data_AF-A0A1F2UP59-F1
#
_entry.id   AF-A0A1F2UP59-F1
#
_cell.length_a   1.000
_cell.length_b   1.000
_cell.length_c   1.000
_cell.angle_alpha   90.00
_cell.angle_beta   90.00
_cell.angle_gamma   90.00
#
_symmetry.space_group_name_H-M   'P 1'
#
loop_
_entity.id
_entity.type
_entity.pdbx_description
1 polymer ?
#
loop_
_entity_poly.entity_id
_entity_poly.type
_entity_poly.pdbx_seq_one_letter_code
_entity_poly.pdbx_strand_id
1 'polypeptide(L)'
;MDRGDSYADLPLLRTAWLYLHVSLIILGYTAFFLTFVAGVMYLIQERELKSKKPRAFYHRFPPLESIDDLGYKSLTIGFPFITLGIISGAFWASSVWGPSWPLDPKIALSFATWVIYLLLLFARWSAGWRGRKAAYFAIIGFVAILVTWGTNSGLHSFVSP
;
A
#
# COMPACT_ATOMS: atom_id res chain seq x y z
N MET A 1 31.40 3.51 -30.99
CA MET A 1 30.02 3.24 -30.58
C MET A 1 30.12 2.37 -29.33
N ASP A 2 30.57 2.88 -28.19
CA ASP A 2 30.13 4.01 -27.36
C ASP A 2 28.90 3.65 -26.49
N ARG A 3 29.23 3.27 -25.24
CA ARG A 3 28.47 3.37 -23.97
C ARG A 3 27.04 2.79 -23.93
N GLY A 4 26.92 1.49 -23.69
CA GLY A 4 25.67 0.86 -23.20
C GLY A 4 25.81 0.14 -21.84
N ASP A 5 27.02 -0.01 -21.31
CA ASP A 5 27.36 -1.21 -20.54
C ASP A 5 27.72 -0.98 -19.06
N SER A 6 27.78 0.25 -18.55
CA SER A 6 28.61 0.51 -17.33
C SER A 6 27.88 0.78 -16.00
N TYR A 7 26.55 0.82 -15.94
CA TYR A 7 25.85 1.18 -14.69
C TYR A 7 25.29 -0.03 -13.92
N ALA A 8 25.03 -1.14 -14.60
CA ALA A 8 24.44 -2.35 -14.01
C ALA A 8 25.47 -3.17 -13.19
N ASP A 9 26.76 -3.09 -13.54
CA ASP A 9 27.80 -3.95 -12.98
C ASP A 9 28.53 -3.38 -11.77
N LEU A 10 28.20 -2.16 -11.34
CA LEU A 10 28.76 -1.57 -10.13
C LEU A 10 27.99 -2.11 -8.91
N PRO A 11 28.62 -2.93 -8.03
CA PRO A 11 27.93 -3.52 -6.88
C PRO A 11 27.31 -2.46 -5.96
N LEU A 12 27.92 -1.26 -5.91
CA LEU A 12 27.41 -0.11 -5.17
C LEU A 12 26.10 0.44 -5.74
N LEU A 13 25.95 0.50 -7.07
CA LEU A 13 24.76 1.06 -7.73
C LEU A 13 23.57 0.12 -7.60
N ARG A 14 23.80 -1.20 -7.74
CA ARG A 14 22.80 -2.25 -7.45
C ARG A 14 22.31 -2.19 -6.00
N THR A 15 23.24 -2.02 -5.06
CA THR A 15 22.95 -1.96 -3.63
C THR A 15 22.18 -0.68 -3.29
N ALA A 16 22.62 0.48 -3.80
CA ALA A 16 21.94 1.77 -3.61
C ALA A 16 20.52 1.78 -4.20
N TRP A 17 20.33 1.20 -5.40
CA TRP A 17 19.02 1.09 -6.02
C TRP A 17 18.06 0.23 -5.19
N LEU A 18 18.53 -0.90 -4.70
CA LEU A 18 17.74 -1.79 -3.84
C LEU A 18 17.36 -1.08 -2.53
N TYR A 19 18.28 -0.35 -1.90
CA TYR A 19 17.97 0.45 -0.72
C TYR A 19 16.91 1.51 -1.02
N LEU A 20 17.06 2.27 -2.11
CA LEU A 20 16.08 3.28 -2.52
C LEU A 20 14.69 2.66 -2.75
N HIS A 21 14.62 1.56 -3.50
CA HIS A 21 13.37 0.85 -3.77
C HIS A 21 12.69 0.38 -2.48
N VAL A 22 13.45 -0.31 -1.60
CA VAL A 22 12.92 -0.84 -0.34
C VAL A 22 12.47 0.29 0.58
N SER A 23 13.23 1.38 0.68
CA SER A 23 12.85 2.55 1.48
C SER A 23 11.54 3.17 0.99
N LEU A 24 11.36 3.34 -0.32
CA LEU A 24 10.11 3.87 -0.90
C LEU A 24 8.90 2.98 -0.55
N ILE A 25 9.05 1.66 -0.69
CA ILE A 25 7.98 0.70 -0.40
C ILE A 25 7.63 0.69 1.10
N ILE A 26 8.62 0.74 1.99
CA ILE A 26 8.39 0.77 3.45
C ILE A 26 7.64 2.03 3.86
N LEU A 27 8.04 3.20 3.34
CA LEU A 27 7.37 4.47 3.64
C LEU A 27 5.92 4.44 3.15
N GLY A 28 5.70 3.94 1.93
CA GLY A 28 4.37 3.80 1.36
C GLY A 28 3.47 2.85 2.15
N TYR A 29 3.96 1.66 2.52
CA TYR A 29 3.18 0.70 3.31
C TYR A 29 2.91 1.17 4.73
N THR A 30 3.82 1.91 5.34
CA THR A 30 3.60 2.53 6.65
C THR A 30 2.44 3.52 6.58
N ALA A 31 2.42 4.37 5.55
CA ALA A 31 1.33 5.31 5.33
C ALA A 31 -0.01 4.60 5.04
N PHE A 32 -0.01 3.52 4.24
CA PHE A 32 -1.20 2.71 4.01
C PHE A 32 -1.69 1.98 5.25
N PHE A 33 -0.78 1.55 6.14
CA PHE A 33 -1.14 1.03 7.46
C PHE A 33 -1.85 2.09 8.31
N LEU A 34 -1.38 3.34 8.31
CA LEU A 34 -2.06 4.43 9.00
C LEU A 34 -3.46 4.69 8.42
N THR A 35 -3.60 4.64 7.08
CA THR A 35 -4.91 4.73 6.42
C THR A 35 -5.84 3.58 6.84
N PHE A 36 -5.32 2.36 6.97
CA PHE A 36 -6.06 1.20 7.47
C PHE A 36 -6.52 1.39 8.91
N VAL A 37 -5.60 1.76 9.81
CA VAL A 37 -5.91 2.00 11.23
C VAL A 37 -6.96 3.10 11.38
N ALA A 38 -6.84 4.19 10.62
CA ALA A 38 -7.86 5.23 10.55
C ALA A 38 -9.23 4.69 10.10
N GLY A 39 -9.27 3.85 9.06
CA GLY A 39 -10.51 3.19 8.62
C GLY A 39 -11.16 2.32 9.70
N VAL A 40 -10.36 1.51 10.41
CA VAL A 40 -10.85 0.68 11.53
C VAL A 40 -11.38 1.55 12.67
N MET A 41 -10.62 2.56 13.09
CA MET A 41 -11.05 3.50 14.14
C MET A 41 -12.35 4.21 13.76
N TYR A 42 -12.48 4.65 12.49
CA TYR A 42 -13.70 5.29 11.98
C TYR A 42 -14.91 4.38 12.15
N LEU A 43 -14.82 3.11 11.72
CA LEU A 43 -15.94 2.17 11.81
C LEU A 43 -16.33 1.84 13.26
N ILE A 44 -15.35 1.71 14.15
CA ILE A 44 -15.60 1.51 15.58
C ILE A 44 -16.33 2.72 16.17
N GLN A 45 -15.81 3.93 15.95
CA GLN A 45 -16.41 5.14 16.51
C GLN A 45 -17.80 5.42 15.92
N GLU A 46 -18.01 5.20 14.63
CA GLU A 46 -19.31 5.36 13.98
C GLU A 46 -20.34 4.38 14.54
N ARG A 47 -19.94 3.14 14.87
CA ARG A 47 -20.80 2.14 15.50
C ARG A 47 -21.21 2.55 16.92
N GLU A 48 -20.26 3.05 17.71
CA GLU A 48 -20.51 3.53 19.08
C GLU A 48 -21.44 4.75 19.10
N LEU A 49 -21.28 5.69 18.16
CA LEU A 49 -22.18 6.84 17.99
C LEU A 49 -23.62 6.41 17.69
N LYS A 50 -23.79 5.41 16.81
CA LYS A 50 -25.12 4.90 16.44
C LYS A 50 -25.77 4.05 17.54
N SER A 51 -24.99 3.43 18.44
CA SER A 51 -25.50 2.56 19.49
C SER A 51 -26.12 3.30 20.68
N LYS A 52 -26.00 4.64 20.73
CA LYS A 52 -26.49 5.54 21.80
C LYS A 52 -26.04 5.16 23.23
N LYS A 53 -25.07 4.24 23.36
CA LYS A 53 -24.43 3.83 24.61
C LYS A 53 -22.92 4.05 24.46
N PRO A 54 -22.44 5.31 24.52
CA PRO A 54 -21.02 5.59 24.34
C PRO A 54 -20.24 4.85 25.43
N ARG A 55 -19.53 3.78 25.06
CA ARG A 55 -18.60 3.10 25.98
C ARG A 55 -17.39 4.00 26.22
N ALA A 56 -16.59 3.66 27.25
CA ALA A 56 -15.41 4.41 27.69
C ALA A 56 -14.43 4.83 26.57
N PHE A 57 -14.45 4.11 25.45
CA PHE A 57 -13.60 4.38 24.28
C PHE A 57 -14.02 5.61 23.45
N TYR A 58 -15.27 6.08 23.58
CA TYR A 58 -15.78 7.25 22.84
C TYR A 58 -14.99 8.54 23.16
N HIS A 59 -14.65 8.76 24.43
CA HIS A 59 -13.91 9.95 24.86
C HIS A 59 -12.41 9.89 24.54
N ARG A 60 -11.90 8.73 24.11
CA ARG A 60 -10.46 8.56 23.81
C ARG A 60 -10.14 8.85 22.35
N PHE A 61 -11.13 8.80 21.47
CA PHE A 61 -10.91 9.00 20.04
C PHE A 61 -11.23 10.43 19.59
N PRO A 62 -10.44 10.97 18.63
CA PRO A 62 -10.76 12.25 18.02
C PRO A 62 -12.07 12.16 17.22
N PRO A 63 -12.67 13.28 16.79
CA PRO A 63 -13.88 13.28 15.98
C PRO A 63 -13.76 12.43 14.71
N LEU A 64 -14.88 11.86 14.23
CA LEU A 64 -14.93 11.04 13.00
C LEU A 64 -14.28 11.74 11.79
N GLU A 65 -14.47 13.05 11.67
CA GLU A 65 -13.87 13.87 10.62
C GLU A 65 -12.34 13.89 10.72
N SER A 66 -11.79 14.04 11.92
CA SER A 66 -10.34 14.01 12.13
C SER A 66 -9.74 12.64 11.83
N ILE A 67 -10.46 11.55 12.12
CA ILE A 67 -10.03 10.19 11.76
C ILE A 67 -10.03 10.01 10.24
N ASP A 68 -11.09 10.45 9.56
CA ASP A 68 -11.17 10.37 8.10
C ASP A 68 -10.10 11.23 7.41
N ASP A 69 -9.82 12.43 7.95
CA ASP A 69 -8.76 13.33 7.47
C ASP A 69 -7.35 12.75 7.68
N LEU A 70 -7.09 12.14 8.84
CA LEU A 70 -5.84 11.42 9.09
C LEU A 70 -5.64 10.28 8.07
N GLY A 71 -6.70 9.51 7.82
CA GLY A 71 -6.67 8.43 6.83
C GLY A 71 -6.40 8.94 5.42
N TYR A 72 -7.02 10.06 5.03
CA TYR A 72 -6.85 10.69 3.73
C TYR A 72 -5.46 11.29 3.52
N LYS A 73 -4.93 12.01 4.53
CA LYS A 73 -3.57 12.55 4.49
C LYS A 73 -2.54 11.44 4.38
N SER A 74 -2.68 10.40 5.19
CA SER A 74 -1.81 9.22 5.13
C SER A 74 -1.88 8.55 3.74
N LEU A 75 -3.07 8.41 3.17
CA LEU A 75 -3.27 7.84 1.84
C LEU A 75 -2.56 8.68 0.76
N THR A 76 -2.75 9.99 0.81
CA THR A 76 -2.22 10.94 -0.18
C THR A 76 -0.69 11.03 -0.12
N ILE A 77 -0.10 10.86 1.07
CA ILE A 77 1.36 10.80 1.25
C ILE A 77 1.90 9.43 0.82
N GLY A 78 1.25 8.33 1.19
CA GLY A 78 1.70 6.97 0.90
C GLY A 78 1.66 6.61 -0.59
N PHE A 79 0.67 7.12 -1.31
CA PHE A 79 0.42 6.75 -2.70
C PHE A 79 1.59 7.12 -3.65
N PRO A 80 2.17 8.35 -3.60
CA PRO A 80 3.39 8.67 -4.32
C PRO A 80 4.57 7.74 -4.00
N PHE A 81 4.80 7.40 -2.73
CA PHE A 81 5.90 6.51 -2.34
C PHE A 81 5.74 5.11 -2.94
N ILE A 82 4.54 4.53 -2.89
CA ILE A 82 4.29 3.23 -3.55
C ILE A 82 4.41 3.33 -5.06
N THR A 83 3.95 4.42 -5.67
CA THR A 83 4.04 4.60 -7.12
C THR A 83 5.50 4.65 -7.58
N LEU A 84 6.34 5.43 -6.89
CA LEU A 84 7.78 5.47 -7.13
C LEU A 84 8.47 4.13 -6.82
N GLY A 85 8.02 3.44 -5.78
CA GLY A 85 8.47 2.09 -5.45
C GLY A 85 8.18 1.08 -6.57
N ILE A 86 6.98 1.07 -7.13
CA ILE A 86 6.60 0.20 -8.25
C ILE A 86 7.41 0.54 -9.50
N ILE A 87 7.54 1.82 -9.84
CA ILE A 87 8.32 2.26 -11.00
C ILE A 87 9.80 1.83 -10.85
N SER A 88 10.42 2.12 -9.70
CA SER A 88 11.81 1.72 -9.43
C SER A 88 12.00 0.19 -9.43
N GLY A 89 11.00 -0.56 -8.93
CA GLY A 89 11.00 -2.01 -8.97
C GLY A 89 10.91 -2.57 -10.39
N ALA A 90 10.02 -2.01 -11.22
CA ALA A 90 9.83 -2.42 -12.61
C ALA A 90 11.09 -2.19 -13.47
N PHE A 91 11.79 -1.06 -13.28
CA PHE A 91 13.05 -0.76 -13.96
C PHE A 91 14.16 -1.77 -13.63
N TRP A 92 14.20 -2.30 -12.41
CA TRP A 92 15.19 -3.29 -12.00
C TRP A 92 14.78 -4.72 -12.37
N ALA A 93 13.49 -5.05 -12.24
CA ALA A 93 12.97 -6.34 -12.63
C ALA A 93 13.18 -6.62 -14.12
N SER A 94 13.02 -5.59 -14.97
CA SER A 94 13.25 -5.72 -16.41
C SER A 94 14.71 -5.97 -16.78
N SER A 95 15.67 -5.47 -15.99
CA SER A 95 17.11 -5.66 -16.25
C SER A 95 17.66 -6.98 -15.73
N VAL A 96 17.03 -7.58 -14.70
CA VAL A 96 17.53 -8.80 -14.04
C VAL A 96 16.76 -10.06 -14.45
N TRP A 97 15.45 -9.98 -14.68
CA TRP A 97 14.59 -11.16 -14.87
C TRP A 97 14.06 -11.38 -16.29
N GLY A 98 14.34 -10.47 -17.24
CA GLY A 98 13.88 -10.60 -18.62
C GLY A 98 12.34 -10.63 -18.74
N PRO A 99 11.74 -10.99 -19.90
CA PRO A 99 10.32 -10.76 -20.21
C PRO A 99 9.27 -11.38 -19.26
N SER A 100 9.63 -12.36 -18.43
CA SER A 100 8.71 -13.09 -17.54
C SER A 100 8.45 -12.39 -16.20
N TRP A 101 9.17 -11.30 -15.90
CA TRP A 101 9.04 -10.55 -14.65
C TRP A 101 7.59 -10.14 -14.27
N PRO A 102 6.66 -9.79 -15.19
CA PRO A 102 5.31 -9.37 -14.80
C PRO A 102 4.42 -10.52 -14.30
N LEU A 103 4.81 -11.76 -14.56
CA LEU A 103 4.04 -12.96 -14.20
C LEU A 103 4.26 -13.39 -12.75
N ASP A 104 5.18 -12.74 -12.02
CA ASP A 104 5.38 -13.00 -10.60
C ASP A 104 4.11 -12.62 -9.81
N PRO A 105 3.50 -13.56 -9.05
CA PRO A 105 2.32 -13.30 -8.23
C PRO A 105 2.49 -12.10 -7.29
N LYS A 106 3.69 -11.87 -6.75
CA LYS A 106 3.99 -10.74 -5.87
C LYS A 106 3.85 -9.41 -6.62
N ILE A 107 4.34 -9.35 -7.86
CA ILE A 107 4.28 -8.14 -8.69
C ILE A 107 2.82 -7.87 -9.09
N ALA A 108 2.09 -8.89 -9.53
CA ALA A 108 0.67 -8.79 -9.84
C ALA A 108 -0.17 -8.31 -8.64
N LEU A 109 0.06 -8.89 -7.45
CA LEU A 109 -0.66 -8.50 -6.23
C LEU A 109 -0.27 -7.10 -5.73
N SER A 110 0.99 -6.69 -5.88
CA SER A 110 1.42 -5.33 -5.57
C SER A 110 0.74 -4.30 -6.47
N PHE A 111 0.58 -4.61 -7.76
CA PHE A 111 -0.13 -3.77 -8.72
C PHE A 111 -1.63 -3.73 -8.42
N ALA A 112 -2.25 -4.86 -8.08
CA ALA A 112 -3.65 -4.92 -7.66
C ALA A 112 -3.90 -4.04 -6.41
N THR A 113 -3.01 -4.11 -5.41
CA THR A 113 -3.05 -3.25 -4.23
C THR A 113 -2.95 -1.77 -4.61
N TRP A 114 -2.02 -1.43 -5.50
CA TRP A 114 -1.86 -0.06 -5.99
C TRP A 114 -3.12 0.44 -6.69
N VAL A 115 -3.78 -0.39 -7.52
CA VAL A 115 -5.06 -0.05 -8.15
C VAL A 115 -6.16 0.18 -7.11
N ILE A 116 -6.27 -0.65 -6.06
CA ILE A 116 -7.27 -0.46 -5.00
C ILE A 116 -7.09 0.91 -4.32
N TYR A 117 -5.86 1.27 -3.96
CA TYR A 117 -5.57 2.55 -3.32
C TYR A 117 -5.67 3.74 -4.29
N LEU A 118 -5.36 3.54 -5.57
CA LEU A 118 -5.60 4.55 -6.62
C LEU A 118 -7.10 4.83 -6.75
N LEU A 119 -7.93 3.79 -6.84
CA LEU A 119 -9.38 3.92 -6.92
C LEU A 119 -9.95 4.60 -5.67
N LEU A 120 -9.44 4.26 -4.48
CA LEU A 120 -9.82 4.94 -3.25
C LEU A 120 -9.45 6.43 -3.32
N LEU A 121 -8.20 6.76 -3.66
CA LEU A 121 -7.73 8.14 -3.76
C LEU A 121 -8.53 8.94 -4.81
N PHE A 122 -8.76 8.34 -5.98
CA PHE A 122 -9.55 8.91 -7.05
C PHE A 122 -11.01 9.11 -6.65
N ALA A 123 -11.65 8.16 -5.97
CA ALA A 123 -13.02 8.29 -5.50
C ALA A 123 -13.15 9.36 -4.40
N ARG A 124 -12.12 9.51 -3.56
CA ARG A 124 -12.06 10.61 -2.57
C ARG A 124 -11.90 11.97 -3.24
N TRP A 125 -11.12 12.07 -4.32
CA TRP A 125 -10.90 13.32 -5.05
C TRP A 125 -12.08 13.70 -5.96
N SER A 126 -12.59 12.77 -6.76
CA SER A 126 -13.62 13.03 -7.78
C SER A 126 -15.05 13.00 -7.21
N ALA A 127 -15.37 11.96 -6.44
CA ALA A 127 -16.71 11.72 -5.93
C ALA A 127 -16.89 12.15 -4.46
N GLY A 128 -15.85 12.72 -3.84
CA GLY A 128 -15.89 13.19 -2.46
C GLY A 128 -16.15 12.08 -1.44
N TRP A 129 -15.75 10.84 -1.72
CA TRP A 129 -15.97 9.72 -0.79
C TRP A 129 -15.33 9.99 0.57
N ARG A 130 -16.13 9.84 1.63
CA ARG A 130 -15.70 10.02 3.03
C ARG A 130 -16.33 8.97 3.93
N GLY A 131 -15.71 8.77 5.08
CA GLY A 131 -16.26 7.95 6.16
C GLY A 131 -16.36 6.47 5.81
N ARG A 132 -17.52 5.85 6.06
CA ARG A 132 -17.69 4.38 6.03
C ARG A 132 -17.23 3.72 4.71
N LYS A 133 -17.57 4.30 3.56
CA LYS A 133 -17.18 3.75 2.25
C LYS A 133 -15.65 3.76 2.08
N ALA A 134 -15.03 4.89 2.42
CA ALA A 134 -13.58 5.03 2.35
C ALA A 134 -12.85 4.12 3.35
N ALA A 135 -13.41 3.94 4.55
CA ALA A 135 -12.88 3.03 5.56
C ALA A 135 -12.85 1.58 5.09
N TYR A 136 -13.93 1.08 4.44
CA TYR A 136 -13.94 -0.28 3.90
C TYR A 136 -12.88 -0.48 2.80
N PHE A 137 -12.74 0.48 1.89
CA PHE A 137 -11.72 0.41 0.85
C PHE A 137 -10.30 0.44 1.41
N ALA A 138 -10.04 1.25 2.44
CA ALA A 138 -8.76 1.27 3.15
C ALA A 138 -8.44 -0.10 3.77
N ILE A 139 -9.44 -0.78 4.34
CA ILE A 139 -9.30 -2.12 4.93
C ILE A 139 -9.06 -3.17 3.85
N ILE A 140 -9.85 -3.17 2.78
CA ILE A 140 -9.68 -4.12 1.67
C ILE A 140 -8.30 -3.96 1.02
N GLY A 141 -7.84 -2.72 0.80
CA GLY A 141 -6.51 -2.45 0.28
C GLY A 141 -5.40 -2.98 1.18
N PHE A 142 -5.54 -2.82 2.50
CA PHE A 142 -4.54 -3.33 3.44
C PHE A 142 -4.54 -4.86 3.55
N VAL A 143 -5.72 -5.50 3.45
CA VAL A 143 -5.82 -6.96 3.35
C VAL A 143 -5.11 -7.47 2.09
N ALA A 144 -5.21 -6.78 0.96
CA ALA A 144 -4.48 -7.13 -0.25
C ALA A 144 -2.95 -7.07 -0.06
N ILE A 145 -2.44 -6.10 0.71
CA ILE A 145 -1.03 -6.07 1.14
C ILE A 145 -0.71 -7.34 1.92
N LEU A 146 -1.48 -7.68 2.96
CA LEU A 146 -1.22 -8.86 3.79
C LEU A 146 -1.22 -10.16 2.98
N VAL A 147 -2.12 -10.29 2.00
CA VAL A 147 -2.14 -11.43 1.07
C VAL A 147 -0.84 -11.51 0.26
N THR A 148 -0.33 -10.37 -0.24
CA THR A 148 0.95 -10.29 -0.97
C THR A 148 2.12 -10.81 -0.13
N TRP A 149 2.14 -10.50 1.17
CA TRP A 149 3.15 -11.02 2.10
C TRP A 149 2.93 -12.51 2.41
N GLY A 150 1.68 -12.94 2.57
CA GLY A 150 1.31 -14.34 2.79
C GLY A 150 1.71 -15.28 1.65
N THR A 151 1.61 -14.83 0.40
CA THR A 151 2.10 -15.59 -0.77
C THR A 151 3.62 -15.72 -0.78
N ASN A 152 4.35 -14.74 -0.21
CA ASN A 152 5.81 -14.73 -0.13
C ASN A 152 6.35 -15.60 1.03
N SER A 153 5.56 -15.89 2.06
CA SER A 153 5.96 -16.67 3.24
C SER A 153 5.89 -18.20 3.08
N GLY A 154 5.72 -18.73 1.87
CA GLY A 154 5.91 -20.16 1.60
C GLY A 154 4.65 -21.01 1.41
N LEU A 155 3.50 -20.46 1.01
CA LEU A 155 2.38 -21.30 0.53
C LEU A 155 2.71 -22.10 -0.74
N HIS A 156 3.81 -21.76 -1.43
CA HIS A 156 4.35 -22.56 -2.53
C HIS A 156 5.06 -23.86 -2.09
N SER A 157 5.39 -24.06 -0.80
CA SER A 157 5.97 -25.33 -0.34
C SER A 157 4.95 -26.46 -0.17
N PHE A 158 3.66 -26.21 -0.43
CA PHE A 158 2.58 -27.21 -0.27
C PHE A 158 1.90 -27.61 -1.59
N VAL A 159 2.29 -27.02 -2.73
CA VAL A 159 1.64 -27.27 -4.05
C VAL A 159 2.67 -27.51 -5.17
N SER A 160 3.89 -27.93 -4.83
CA SER A 160 4.80 -28.53 -5.82
C SER A 160 5.11 -29.97 -5.38
N PRO A 161 4.66 -31.00 -6.14
CA PRO A 161 5.07 -32.39 -5.91
C PRO A 161 6.55 -32.61 -6.24
#